data_AF-U6STV9-F1
#
_entry.id   AF-U6STV9-F1
#
_cell.length_a   1.000
_cell.length_b   1.000
_cell.length_c   1.000
_cell.angle_alpha   90.00
_cell.angle_beta   90.00
_cell.angle_gamma   90.00
#
_symmetry.space_group_name_H-M   'P 1'
#
loop_
_entity.id
_entity.type
_entity.pdbx_description
1 polymer ?
#
loop_
_entity_poly.entity_id
_entity_poly.type
_entity_poly.pdbx_seq_one_letter_code
_entity_poly.pdbx_strand_id
1 'polypeptide(L)'
;MNTKTNLMLFMVATLSILFVLTVSIISQSKTPAPGSVVFDGDAAINNNIQNNIDSENAIVENSIDNQVNNGETNEIDNNVLNNISVSVDVTVKNDISNQVDKDGKGSNGNGTSGGNGSNNGNANEDSNGNGDSETPDIVWGVDSASLTDDELLACVRDNFGNPEVWGRYLGDKDGVSFGLTQEEVELLQSNDIQILVIWNQFNEPVGFDKGQSEASAAIELARDFGIPEGVALFANVEPIYPIDDQFILGWHETMMESEYNSGIYGIFSPSEELYTAYVAAAEQDSSIYDEMYIWTASPNEGITTEANAPAYNPEFPEGGLIGGWQYGIDAETCNIDTNWFDGNVLDVLW
;
A
#
# COMPACT_ATOMS: atom_id res chain seq x y z
N MET A 1 -21.90 76.85 35.10
CA MET A 1 -21.33 77.40 33.86
C MET A 1 -21.29 76.29 32.82
N ASN A 2 -22.05 76.44 31.73
CA ASN A 2 -21.74 76.02 30.35
C ASN A 2 -21.37 74.55 30.04
N THR A 3 -21.89 73.83 29.03
CA THR A 3 -22.93 74.02 27.98
C THR A 3 -23.05 72.68 27.24
N LYS A 4 -24.16 72.48 26.49
CA LYS A 4 -24.36 71.53 25.37
C LYS A 4 -24.94 70.16 25.76
N THR A 5 -26.26 69.92 25.81
CA THR A 5 -27.37 70.12 24.83
C THR A 5 -27.57 68.89 23.94
N ASN A 6 -28.73 68.24 24.15
CA ASN A 6 -29.58 67.52 23.20
C ASN A 6 -29.04 66.23 22.56
N LEU A 7 -29.82 65.19 22.27
CA LEU A 7 -31.22 64.85 22.46
C LEU A 7 -31.32 63.51 21.70
N MET A 8 -31.53 62.37 22.34
CA MET A 8 -32.23 61.27 21.67
C MET A 8 -32.82 60.32 22.69
N LEU A 9 -34.14 60.35 22.70
CA LEU A 9 -35.08 59.68 23.55
C LEU A 9 -35.71 58.57 22.69
N PHE A 10 -36.10 57.48 23.35
CA PHE A 10 -37.04 56.45 22.92
C PHE A 10 -36.54 55.28 22.06
N MET A 11 -36.14 54.23 22.79
CA MET A 11 -36.62 52.86 22.61
C MET A 11 -38.13 52.83 22.31
N VAL A 12 -38.54 52.19 21.21
CA VAL A 12 -39.87 51.60 21.06
C VAL A 12 -39.74 50.30 20.28
N ALA A 13 -40.13 49.20 20.92
CA ALA A 13 -40.42 47.92 20.29
C ALA A 13 -41.84 47.95 19.67
N THR A 14 -42.04 47.33 18.51
CA THR A 14 -42.99 46.20 18.25
C THR A 14 -43.42 46.08 16.79
N LEU A 15 -43.39 44.81 16.32
CA LEU A 15 -44.22 44.11 15.32
C LEU A 15 -44.47 44.72 13.93
N SER A 16 -44.27 43.92 12.86
CA SER A 16 -45.25 43.68 11.77
C SER A 16 -44.81 42.56 10.82
N ILE A 17 -45.77 41.75 10.41
CA ILE A 17 -45.71 40.48 9.66
C ILE A 17 -46.12 40.69 8.17
N LEU A 18 -45.48 39.94 7.26
CA LEU A 18 -45.87 39.56 5.86
C LEU A 18 -46.16 40.66 4.81
N PHE A 19 -45.48 40.62 3.64
CA PHE A 19 -46.00 40.07 2.37
C PHE A 19 -45.00 40.23 1.20
N VAL A 20 -45.05 39.24 0.31
CA VAL A 20 -44.29 38.92 -0.91
C VAL A 20 -44.24 40.02 -1.98
N LEU A 21 -43.09 40.22 -2.66
CA LEU A 21 -42.99 40.36 -4.13
C LEU A 21 -41.54 40.40 -4.66
N THR A 22 -41.22 39.38 -5.45
CA THR A 22 -40.03 39.16 -6.26
C THR A 22 -40.16 39.83 -7.64
N VAL A 23 -39.08 40.46 -8.13
CA VAL A 23 -38.71 40.61 -9.56
C VAL A 23 -37.17 40.66 -9.58
N SER A 24 -36.47 39.54 -9.73
CA SER A 24 -36.04 38.92 -11.00
C SER A 24 -35.22 39.86 -11.90
N ILE A 25 -33.89 39.85 -11.70
CA ILE A 25 -32.95 40.02 -12.81
C ILE A 25 -32.39 38.63 -13.11
N ILE A 26 -32.65 38.24 -14.35
CA ILE A 26 -32.40 36.94 -14.95
C ILE A 26 -30.89 36.80 -15.19
N SER A 27 -30.27 35.81 -14.54
CA SER A 27 -29.14 35.10 -15.13
C SER A 27 -29.64 33.68 -15.39
N GLN A 28 -29.78 33.33 -16.67
CA GLN A 28 -30.19 31.99 -17.06
C GLN A 28 -29.01 31.05 -16.82
N SER A 29 -28.95 30.39 -15.68
CA SER A 29 -28.22 29.14 -15.55
C SER A 29 -29.18 27.99 -15.83
N LYS A 30 -28.81 27.23 -16.84
CA LYS A 30 -29.44 25.99 -17.30
C LYS A 30 -29.62 25.07 -16.09
N THR A 31 -30.87 24.76 -15.73
CA THR A 31 -31.16 23.90 -14.58
C THR A 31 -30.64 22.50 -14.87
N PRO A 32 -29.72 21.94 -14.06
CA PRO A 32 -29.32 20.55 -14.19
C PRO A 32 -30.44 19.64 -13.67
N ALA A 33 -30.45 18.39 -14.14
CA ALA A 33 -31.33 17.36 -13.59
C ALA A 33 -31.08 17.18 -12.06
N PRO A 34 -32.07 16.74 -11.28
CA PRO A 34 -31.88 16.59 -9.84
C PRO A 34 -30.84 15.49 -9.58
N GLY A 35 -29.69 15.88 -9.04
CA GLY A 35 -28.58 14.98 -8.71
C GLY A 35 -27.20 15.48 -9.16
N SER A 36 -27.08 16.37 -10.15
CA SER A 36 -25.77 16.80 -10.64
C SER A 36 -25.38 18.17 -10.07
N VAL A 37 -24.33 18.21 -9.24
CA VAL A 37 -23.66 19.44 -8.84
C VAL A 37 -22.45 19.63 -9.75
N VAL A 38 -22.43 20.71 -10.55
CA VAL A 38 -21.29 21.03 -11.42
C VAL A 38 -20.54 22.19 -10.80
N PHE A 39 -19.27 21.96 -10.44
CA PHE A 39 -18.34 22.97 -9.95
C PHE A 39 -17.39 23.39 -11.08
N ASP A 40 -17.08 24.69 -11.14
CA ASP A 40 -16.10 25.27 -12.08
C ASP A 40 -14.98 25.88 -11.21
N GLY A 41 -13.89 25.13 -11.02
CA GLY A 41 -12.79 25.37 -10.07
C GLY A 41 -12.34 24.08 -9.37
N ASP A 42 -11.31 24.14 -8.50
CA ASP A 42 -10.92 23.01 -7.64
C ASP A 42 -12.15 22.45 -6.94
N ALA A 43 -12.46 21.18 -7.18
CA ALA A 43 -13.70 20.58 -6.73
C ALA A 43 -13.41 19.47 -5.73
N ALA A 44 -13.95 19.62 -4.52
CA ALA A 44 -14.08 18.56 -3.54
C ALA A 44 -15.53 18.09 -3.53
N ILE A 45 -15.79 16.85 -3.94
CA ILE A 45 -17.11 16.22 -3.91
C ILE A 45 -17.08 15.12 -2.86
N ASN A 46 -17.97 15.19 -1.87
CA ASN A 46 -18.13 14.13 -0.87
C ASN A 46 -19.58 13.62 -0.89
N ASN A 47 -19.76 12.37 -1.29
CA ASN A 47 -21.03 11.66 -1.19
C ASN A 47 -20.96 10.62 -0.09
N ASN A 48 -21.85 10.69 0.90
CA ASN A 48 -21.99 9.68 1.93
C ASN A 48 -23.42 9.14 1.91
N ILE A 49 -23.58 7.89 1.48
CA ILE A 49 -24.85 7.18 1.42
C ILE A 49 -24.79 6.01 2.40
N GLN A 50 -25.71 6.01 3.37
CA GLN A 50 -25.87 4.90 4.31
C GLN A 50 -27.27 4.30 4.18
N ASN A 51 -27.34 3.03 3.79
CA ASN A 51 -28.57 2.24 3.82
C ASN A 51 -28.49 1.24 4.97
N ASN A 52 -29.51 1.26 5.83
CA ASN A 52 -29.68 0.28 6.89
C ASN A 52 -31.01 -0.43 6.69
N ILE A 53 -30.98 -1.73 6.34
CA ILE A 53 -32.17 -2.50 6.01
C ILE A 53 -32.24 -3.76 6.85
N ASP A 54 -33.36 -3.92 7.54
CA ASP A 54 -33.76 -5.14 8.25
C ASP A 54 -35.09 -5.62 7.69
N SER A 55 -35.06 -6.67 6.88
CA SER A 55 -36.25 -7.19 6.20
C SER A 55 -36.07 -8.65 5.76
N GLU A 56 -37.13 -9.34 5.33
CA GLU A 56 -36.96 -10.70 4.81
C GLU A 56 -36.21 -10.74 3.48
N ASN A 57 -36.40 -9.73 2.61
CA ASN A 57 -35.70 -9.58 1.33
C ASN A 57 -35.34 -8.11 1.10
N ALA A 58 -34.12 -7.85 0.64
CA ALA A 58 -33.67 -6.49 0.36
C ALA A 58 -33.02 -6.36 -1.03
N ILE A 59 -33.41 -5.31 -1.75
CA ILE A 59 -32.72 -4.84 -2.95
C ILE A 59 -32.26 -3.41 -2.66
N VAL A 60 -30.96 -3.18 -2.74
CA VAL A 60 -30.36 -1.85 -2.54
C VAL A 60 -29.57 -1.45 -3.77
N GLU A 61 -29.99 -0.35 -4.37
CA GLU A 61 -29.33 0.24 -5.54
C GLU A 61 -28.90 1.66 -5.22
N ASN A 62 -27.59 1.88 -5.05
CA ASN A 62 -27.02 3.22 -4.94
C ASN A 62 -26.28 3.53 -6.23
N SER A 63 -26.54 4.71 -6.79
CA SER A 63 -25.78 5.20 -7.93
C SER A 63 -25.26 6.59 -7.62
N ILE A 64 -23.94 6.75 -7.75
CA ILE A 64 -23.27 8.03 -7.57
C ILE A 64 -22.47 8.30 -8.85
N ASP A 65 -22.73 9.44 -9.48
CA ASP A 65 -22.01 9.87 -10.68
C ASP A 65 -21.46 11.27 -10.43
N ASN A 66 -20.14 11.36 -10.27
CA ASN A 66 -19.45 12.62 -10.05
C ASN A 66 -18.66 13.00 -11.28
N GLN A 67 -18.97 14.18 -11.82
CA GLN A 67 -18.22 14.76 -12.92
C GLN A 67 -17.56 16.05 -12.50
N VAL A 68 -16.23 16.07 -12.58
CA VAL A 68 -15.41 17.25 -12.31
C VAL A 68 -14.69 17.67 -13.58
N ASN A 69 -14.93 18.92 -14.00
CA ASN A 69 -14.30 19.51 -15.17
C ASN A 69 -13.50 20.74 -14.72
N ASN A 70 -12.28 20.90 -15.23
CA ASN A 70 -11.47 22.12 -15.09
C ASN A 70 -10.96 22.50 -13.68
N GLY A 71 -10.69 21.55 -12.79
CA GLY A 71 -9.97 21.82 -11.53
C GLY A 71 -8.47 21.49 -11.60
N GLU A 72 -7.62 22.28 -10.92
CA GLU A 72 -6.17 22.02 -10.82
C GLU A 72 -5.90 20.89 -9.81
N THR A 73 -6.72 20.84 -8.75
CA THR A 73 -6.84 19.79 -7.72
C THR A 73 -8.30 19.35 -7.60
N ASN A 74 -8.56 18.04 -7.69
CA ASN A 74 -9.90 17.48 -7.61
C ASN A 74 -9.89 16.33 -6.60
N GLU A 75 -10.81 16.36 -5.65
CA GLU A 75 -10.97 15.36 -4.59
C GLU A 75 -12.41 14.85 -4.67
N ILE A 76 -12.58 13.54 -4.78
CA ILE A 76 -13.92 12.93 -4.86
C ILE A 76 -13.97 11.76 -3.88
N ASP A 77 -14.66 11.96 -2.77
CA ASP A 77 -14.93 10.95 -1.76
C ASP A 77 -16.33 10.39 -1.97
N ASN A 78 -16.44 9.07 -2.13
CA ASN A 78 -17.74 8.39 -2.17
C ASN A 78 -17.76 7.28 -1.13
N ASN A 79 -18.52 7.48 -0.07
CA ASN A 79 -18.78 6.47 0.95
C ASN A 79 -20.18 5.91 0.73
N VAL A 80 -20.29 4.61 0.47
CA VAL A 80 -21.57 3.89 0.39
C VAL A 80 -21.56 2.71 1.34
N LEU A 81 -22.23 2.88 2.48
CA LEU A 81 -22.37 1.84 3.50
C LEU A 81 -23.75 1.19 3.41
N ASN A 82 -23.81 -0.09 3.05
CA ASN A 82 -25.04 -0.87 3.09
C ASN A 82 -24.98 -1.87 4.23
N ASN A 83 -25.60 -1.53 5.35
CA ASN A 83 -25.79 -2.45 6.46
C ASN A 83 -27.13 -3.19 6.26
N ILE A 84 -27.07 -4.44 5.82
CA ILE A 84 -28.26 -5.20 5.46
C ILE A 84 -28.32 -6.49 6.27
N SER A 85 -29.41 -6.64 7.02
CA SER A 85 -29.76 -7.85 7.75
C SER A 85 -31.02 -8.45 7.13
N VAL A 86 -30.87 -9.56 6.39
CA VAL A 86 -32.00 -10.28 5.80
C VAL A 86 -31.90 -11.79 6.00
N SER A 87 -33.04 -12.47 5.87
CA SER A 87 -33.16 -13.91 6.14
C SER A 87 -33.32 -14.78 4.89
N VAL A 88 -33.54 -14.18 3.71
CA VAL A 88 -33.82 -14.92 2.48
C VAL A 88 -32.91 -14.45 1.34
N ASP A 89 -33.33 -13.49 0.51
CA ASP A 89 -32.55 -13.05 -0.65
C ASP A 89 -32.06 -11.59 -0.47
N VAL A 90 -30.78 -11.37 -0.80
CA VAL A 90 -30.18 -10.03 -0.88
C VAL A 90 -29.55 -9.78 -2.24
N THR A 91 -29.83 -8.61 -2.80
CA THR A 91 -29.11 -8.11 -3.97
C THR A 91 -28.72 -6.66 -3.74
N VAL A 92 -27.42 -6.40 -3.76
CA VAL A 92 -26.87 -5.05 -3.59
C VAL A 92 -26.13 -4.69 -4.87
N LYS A 93 -26.46 -3.52 -5.44
CA LYS A 93 -25.71 -2.93 -6.53
C LYS A 93 -25.34 -1.50 -6.16
N ASN A 94 -24.05 -1.22 -5.99
CA ASN A 94 -23.53 0.14 -5.93
C ASN A 94 -22.81 0.43 -7.25
N ASP A 95 -23.26 1.45 -7.97
CA ASP A 95 -22.70 1.86 -9.26
C ASP A 95 -22.13 3.27 -9.09
N ILE A 96 -20.80 3.36 -8.97
CA ILE A 96 -20.09 4.62 -8.71
C ILE A 96 -19.24 4.96 -9.92
N SER A 97 -19.50 6.12 -10.54
CA SER A 97 -18.72 6.67 -11.64
C SER A 97 -18.13 8.01 -11.23
N ASN A 98 -16.82 8.15 -11.41
CA ASN A 98 -16.12 9.42 -11.19
C ASN A 98 -15.38 9.77 -12.46
N GLN A 99 -15.77 10.86 -13.12
CA GLN A 99 -15.10 11.36 -14.31
C GLN A 99 -14.43 12.70 -14.01
N VAL A 100 -13.11 12.77 -14.21
CA VAL A 100 -12.30 13.97 -13.98
C VAL A 100 -11.54 14.33 -15.27
N ASP A 101 -11.91 15.44 -15.91
CA ASP A 101 -11.26 15.94 -17.12
C ASP A 101 -10.34 17.14 -16.80
N LYS A 102 -9.04 16.99 -17.09
CA LYS A 102 -8.03 18.06 -16.97
C LYS A 102 -7.71 18.63 -18.35
N ASP A 103 -8.17 19.85 -18.64
CA ASP A 103 -7.87 20.52 -19.90
C ASP A 103 -6.36 20.88 -19.98
N GLY A 104 -5.62 20.10 -20.75
CA GLY A 104 -4.18 20.25 -20.94
C GLY A 104 -3.77 21.51 -21.72
N LYS A 105 -2.78 22.23 -21.18
CA LYS A 105 -1.92 23.14 -21.95
C LYS A 105 -0.45 22.82 -21.68
N GLY A 106 0.11 21.95 -22.52
CA GLY A 106 1.54 21.69 -22.58
C GLY A 106 2.32 22.95 -22.95
N SER A 107 3.39 23.25 -22.20
CA SER A 107 4.33 24.32 -22.51
C SER A 107 5.53 23.77 -23.27
N ASN A 108 5.64 24.24 -24.50
CA ASN A 108 6.62 23.93 -25.53
C ASN A 108 7.98 24.57 -25.21
N GLY A 109 9.06 23.79 -25.09
CA GLY A 109 10.41 24.26 -24.79
C GLY A 109 11.42 23.87 -25.87
N ASN A 110 11.42 24.61 -26.97
CA ASN A 110 12.32 24.47 -28.13
C ASN A 110 13.73 25.04 -27.82
N GLY A 111 14.79 24.29 -28.09
CA GLY A 111 16.18 24.71 -27.85
C GLY A 111 17.19 23.97 -28.73
N THR A 112 17.22 24.30 -30.01
CA THR A 112 18.20 23.82 -31.00
C THR A 112 19.56 24.50 -30.95
N SER A 113 20.59 23.73 -31.36
CA SER A 113 21.87 24.12 -31.99
C SER A 113 23.05 24.42 -31.05
N GLY A 114 24.25 23.88 -31.22
CA GLY A 114 24.85 23.07 -32.27
C GLY A 114 26.39 23.12 -32.08
N GLY A 115 27.11 22.03 -32.37
CA GLY A 115 28.56 21.97 -32.09
C GLY A 115 29.25 20.68 -32.53
N ASN A 116 29.20 20.44 -33.84
CA ASN A 116 29.71 19.32 -34.62
C ASN A 116 31.19 18.91 -34.35
N GLY A 117 31.46 17.60 -34.35
CA GLY A 117 32.78 17.00 -34.30
C GLY A 117 32.77 15.56 -34.85
N SER A 118 32.55 15.44 -36.15
CA SER A 118 32.52 14.20 -36.94
C SER A 118 33.88 13.49 -37.08
N ASN A 119 33.92 12.17 -36.82
CA ASN A 119 34.31 11.13 -37.79
C ASN A 119 34.20 9.73 -37.15
N ASN A 120 33.25 8.88 -37.55
CA ASN A 120 33.26 7.96 -38.71
C ASN A 120 33.91 6.60 -38.33
N GLY A 121 33.20 5.47 -38.27
CA GLY A 121 31.79 5.22 -38.58
C GLY A 121 31.40 3.74 -38.49
N ASN A 122 30.33 3.44 -39.24
CA ASN A 122 29.82 2.15 -39.74
C ASN A 122 28.53 1.58 -39.11
N ALA A 123 27.43 1.86 -39.82
CA ALA A 123 26.29 0.99 -40.22
C ALA A 123 25.53 0.20 -39.12
N ASN A 124 24.27 0.59 -38.84
CA ASN A 124 23.00 -0.08 -39.25
C ASN A 124 22.84 -1.48 -38.63
N GLU A 125 21.77 -1.84 -37.93
CA GLU A 125 20.36 -1.49 -38.10
C GLU A 125 19.58 -1.86 -36.83
N ASP A 126 18.63 -1.00 -36.47
CA ASP A 126 17.33 -1.25 -35.84
C ASP A 126 17.10 -2.53 -35.01
N SER A 127 16.79 -2.31 -33.73
CA SER A 127 15.60 -2.92 -33.16
C SER A 127 14.89 -1.93 -32.23
N ASN A 128 13.71 -1.51 -32.67
CA ASN A 128 12.61 -1.09 -31.81
C ASN A 128 12.31 -2.22 -30.80
N GLY A 129 12.10 -1.85 -29.54
CA GLY A 129 11.44 -2.65 -28.51
C GLY A 129 11.11 -1.69 -27.38
N ASN A 130 9.94 -1.07 -27.46
CA ASN A 130 8.82 -1.34 -26.57
C ASN A 130 9.16 -0.94 -25.13
N GLY A 131 8.63 0.22 -24.70
CA GLY A 131 8.69 0.63 -23.30
C GLY A 131 7.80 -0.31 -22.50
N ASP A 132 8.41 -1.38 -22.00
CA ASP A 132 7.97 -1.97 -20.75
C ASP A 132 8.43 -1.03 -19.63
N SER A 133 7.56 -0.83 -18.64
CA SER A 133 7.97 -0.25 -17.37
C SER A 133 9.05 -1.17 -16.82
N GLU A 134 10.32 -0.79 -16.90
CA GLU A 134 11.40 -1.62 -16.37
C GLU A 134 11.22 -1.71 -14.85
N THR A 135 10.99 -2.92 -14.34
CA THR A 135 11.01 -3.19 -12.90
C THR A 135 12.32 -2.65 -12.34
N PRO A 136 12.29 -1.80 -11.31
CA PRO A 136 13.50 -1.20 -10.75
C PRO A 136 14.43 -2.29 -10.24
N ASP A 137 15.75 -2.12 -10.42
CA ASP A 137 16.73 -3.11 -10.00
C ASP A 137 16.71 -3.33 -8.47
N ILE A 138 16.52 -2.27 -7.68
CA ILE A 138 16.49 -2.26 -6.22
C ILE A 138 15.60 -1.11 -5.74
N VAL A 139 14.79 -1.33 -4.71
CA VAL A 139 13.92 -0.29 -4.09
C VAL A 139 14.07 -0.23 -2.58
N TRP A 140 13.86 0.96 -2.01
CA TRP A 140 13.93 1.17 -0.56
C TRP A 140 12.58 0.85 0.08
N GLY A 141 12.61 0.27 1.27
CA GLY A 141 11.40 -0.01 2.01
C GLY A 141 11.63 -0.13 3.51
N VAL A 142 10.55 -0.45 4.21
CA VAL A 142 10.53 -0.57 5.67
C VAL A 142 9.74 -1.80 6.08
N ASP A 143 9.84 -2.22 7.33
CA ASP A 143 8.87 -3.15 7.91
C ASP A 143 8.55 -2.70 9.34
N SER A 144 7.39 -3.14 9.85
CA SER A 144 6.93 -2.74 11.18
C SER A 144 6.15 -3.85 11.87
N ALA A 145 6.40 -4.01 13.17
CA ALA A 145 5.57 -4.82 14.05
C ALA A 145 4.28 -4.11 14.48
N SER A 146 4.27 -2.77 14.45
CA SER A 146 3.09 -1.93 14.71
C SER A 146 2.18 -1.84 13.49
N LEU A 147 0.90 -1.53 13.73
CA LEU A 147 -0.04 -1.18 12.67
C LEU A 147 0.49 0.01 11.87
N THR A 148 0.30 -0.04 10.56
CA THR A 148 0.64 1.05 9.64
C THR A 148 -0.57 1.92 9.36
N ASP A 149 -0.76 2.95 10.18
CA ASP A 149 -1.76 3.98 9.93
C ASP A 149 -1.14 5.21 9.23
N ASP A 150 -1.98 6.21 8.93
CA ASP A 150 -1.57 7.48 8.32
C ASP A 150 -0.47 8.18 9.14
N GLU A 151 -0.50 8.06 10.47
CA GLU A 151 0.48 8.70 11.36
C GLU A 151 1.85 8.05 11.22
N LEU A 152 1.90 6.71 11.22
CA LEU A 152 3.14 5.98 11.01
C LEU A 152 3.70 6.21 9.60
N LEU A 153 2.85 6.13 8.56
CA LEU A 153 3.28 6.39 7.19
C LEU A 153 3.83 7.82 7.01
N ALA A 154 3.15 8.82 7.59
CA ALA A 154 3.64 10.20 7.58
C ALA A 154 4.95 10.34 8.36
N CYS A 155 5.09 9.68 9.52
CA CYS A 155 6.32 9.67 10.30
C CYS A 155 7.51 9.17 9.45
N VAL A 156 7.33 8.05 8.74
CA VAL A 156 8.37 7.47 7.88
C VAL A 156 8.74 8.43 6.76
N ARG A 157 7.76 9.03 6.06
CA ARG A 157 8.00 10.00 4.98
C ARG A 157 8.73 11.25 5.44
N ASP A 158 8.38 11.77 6.61
CA ASP A 158 8.96 13.00 7.15
C ASP A 158 10.39 12.80 7.70
N ASN A 159 10.72 11.58 8.17
CA ASN A 159 11.98 11.33 8.90
C ASN A 159 12.96 10.41 8.17
N PHE A 160 12.49 9.52 7.29
CA PHE A 160 13.31 8.46 6.69
C PHE A 160 13.35 8.50 5.17
N GLY A 161 12.20 8.53 4.50
CA GLY A 161 12.13 8.43 3.04
C GLY A 161 10.78 7.95 2.56
N ASN A 162 10.66 7.68 1.26
CA ASN A 162 9.42 7.17 0.67
C ASN A 162 9.56 5.67 0.44
N PRO A 163 8.95 4.82 1.28
CA PRO A 163 9.04 3.38 1.10
C PRO A 163 8.23 2.94 -0.13
N GLU A 164 8.81 2.09 -0.95
CA GLU A 164 8.12 1.40 -2.06
C GLU A 164 7.59 0.02 -1.62
N VAL A 165 8.17 -0.52 -0.54
CA VAL A 165 7.76 -1.79 0.08
C VAL A 165 7.58 -1.60 1.58
N TRP A 166 6.54 -2.23 2.12
CA TRP A 166 6.28 -2.30 3.56
C TRP A 166 6.08 -3.76 4.02
N GLY A 167 6.99 -4.27 4.84
CA GLY A 167 6.84 -5.58 5.48
C GLY A 167 5.83 -5.56 6.62
N ARG A 168 4.82 -6.43 6.54
CA ARG A 168 3.75 -6.53 7.54
C ARG A 168 3.40 -7.97 7.88
N TYR A 169 3.03 -8.18 9.15
CA TYR A 169 2.73 -9.50 9.68
C TYR A 169 1.34 -9.95 9.27
N LEU A 170 1.19 -11.20 8.84
CA LEU A 170 -0.07 -11.76 8.40
C LEU A 170 -1.09 -11.91 9.55
N GLY A 171 -0.62 -12.09 10.78
CA GLY A 171 -1.47 -12.29 11.95
C GLY A 171 -0.90 -11.68 13.22
N ASP A 172 -1.78 -11.46 14.20
CA ASP A 172 -1.41 -10.96 15.52
C ASP A 172 -0.54 -11.96 16.28
N LYS A 173 0.49 -11.48 16.98
CA LYS A 173 1.27 -12.25 17.95
C LYS A 173 1.41 -11.43 19.21
N ASP A 174 0.79 -11.89 20.30
CA ASP A 174 0.65 -11.13 21.55
C ASP A 174 1.99 -10.60 22.06
N GLY A 175 2.06 -9.27 22.23
CA GLY A 175 3.27 -8.56 22.66
C GLY A 175 4.43 -8.56 21.68
N VAL A 176 4.24 -9.04 20.44
CA VAL A 176 5.29 -9.12 19.40
C VAL A 176 4.90 -8.33 18.16
N SER A 177 3.75 -8.61 17.53
CA SER A 177 3.33 -7.97 16.29
C SER A 177 1.83 -7.85 16.16
N PHE A 178 1.37 -6.81 15.46
CA PHE A 178 0.00 -6.69 14.97
C PHE A 178 -0.09 -7.22 13.55
N GLY A 179 -1.12 -8.03 13.30
CA GLY A 179 -1.47 -8.55 11.99
C GLY A 179 -1.97 -7.45 11.05
N LEU A 180 -1.87 -7.72 9.75
CA LEU A 180 -2.43 -6.90 8.69
C LEU A 180 -3.93 -6.68 8.90
N THR A 181 -4.38 -5.48 8.58
CA THR A 181 -5.79 -5.09 8.50
C THR A 181 -6.15 -4.65 7.09
N GLN A 182 -7.43 -4.73 6.72
CA GLN A 182 -7.87 -4.26 5.42
C GLN A 182 -7.63 -2.74 5.24
N GLU A 183 -7.73 -1.97 6.33
CA GLU A 183 -7.42 -0.54 6.32
C GLU A 183 -5.93 -0.27 6.00
N GLU A 184 -5.02 -1.05 6.58
CA GLU A 184 -3.57 -0.97 6.26
C GLU A 184 -3.29 -1.30 4.79
N VAL A 185 -3.94 -2.35 4.25
CA VAL A 185 -3.78 -2.74 2.85
C VAL A 185 -4.22 -1.60 1.93
N GLU A 186 -5.41 -1.04 2.18
CA GLU A 186 -5.94 0.07 1.40
C GLU A 186 -5.04 1.31 1.49
N LEU A 187 -4.52 1.61 2.68
CA LEU A 187 -3.59 2.72 2.88
C LEU A 187 -2.31 2.53 2.06
N LEU A 188 -1.65 1.38 2.20
CA LEU A 188 -0.37 1.10 1.54
C LEU A 188 -0.53 1.07 0.01
N GLN A 189 -1.54 0.36 -0.49
CA GLN A 189 -1.77 0.24 -1.93
C GLN A 189 -2.22 1.54 -2.59
N SER A 190 -3.05 2.37 -1.92
CA SER A 190 -3.42 3.69 -2.43
C SER A 190 -2.26 4.69 -2.46
N ASN A 191 -1.15 4.34 -1.79
CA ASN A 191 0.09 5.09 -1.76
C ASN A 191 1.19 4.48 -2.65
N ASP A 192 0.82 3.52 -3.53
CA ASP A 192 1.73 2.78 -4.41
C ASP A 192 2.85 2.04 -3.63
N ILE A 193 2.54 1.55 -2.42
CA ILE A 193 3.45 0.78 -1.56
C ILE A 193 3.05 -0.69 -1.59
N GLN A 194 3.97 -1.56 -2.02
CA GLN A 194 3.76 -3.00 -2.04
C GLN A 194 3.93 -3.59 -0.64
N ILE A 195 3.25 -4.70 -0.37
CA ILE A 195 3.23 -5.34 0.95
C ILE A 195 4.02 -6.64 0.89
N LEU A 196 5.08 -6.74 1.70
CA LEU A 196 5.76 -8.00 1.99
C LEU A 196 5.07 -8.68 3.17
N VAL A 197 4.59 -9.92 2.96
CA VAL A 197 3.75 -10.62 3.94
C VAL A 197 4.59 -11.55 4.81
N ILE A 198 4.53 -11.35 6.13
CA ILE A 198 5.39 -12.02 7.11
C ILE A 198 4.58 -13.00 7.97
N TRP A 199 5.01 -14.25 8.04
CA TRP A 199 4.46 -15.27 8.94
C TRP A 199 5.40 -15.49 10.13
N ASN A 200 4.96 -15.18 11.35
CA ASN A 200 5.77 -15.29 12.57
C ASN A 200 5.13 -16.10 13.70
N GLN A 201 4.13 -16.94 13.42
CA GLN A 201 3.31 -17.61 14.44
C GLN A 201 3.97 -18.85 15.08
N PHE A 202 5.29 -18.97 14.97
CA PHE A 202 6.09 -20.04 15.56
C PHE A 202 7.27 -19.50 16.39
N ASN A 203 7.90 -20.41 17.12
CA ASN A 203 9.12 -20.17 17.91
C ASN A 203 10.11 -21.36 17.93
N GLU A 204 9.71 -22.50 17.37
CA GLU A 204 10.52 -23.72 17.27
C GLU A 204 10.38 -24.31 15.85
N PRO A 205 11.02 -23.68 14.83
CA PRO A 205 10.98 -24.14 13.45
C PRO A 205 11.91 -25.34 13.21
N VAL A 206 11.57 -26.51 13.78
CA VAL A 206 12.38 -27.73 13.67
C VAL A 206 11.51 -28.89 13.18
N GLY A 207 11.98 -29.58 12.14
CA GLY A 207 11.36 -30.78 11.58
C GLY A 207 10.38 -30.50 10.44
N PHE A 208 10.27 -31.49 9.55
CA PHE A 208 9.47 -31.42 8.31
C PHE A 208 7.99 -31.20 8.56
N ASP A 209 7.37 -32.03 9.40
CA ASP A 209 5.95 -31.91 9.76
C ASP A 209 5.62 -30.52 10.35
N LYS A 210 6.58 -29.91 11.07
CA LYS A 210 6.43 -28.58 11.62
C LYS A 210 6.43 -27.52 10.51
N GLY A 211 7.38 -27.60 9.58
CA GLY A 211 7.42 -26.75 8.39
C GLY A 211 6.12 -26.81 7.58
N GLN A 212 5.60 -28.01 7.32
CA GLN A 212 4.33 -28.19 6.62
C GLN A 212 3.14 -27.59 7.37
N SER A 213 3.09 -27.80 8.69
CA SER A 213 1.99 -27.29 9.52
C SER A 213 1.97 -25.75 9.57
N GLU A 214 3.14 -25.12 9.63
CA GLU A 214 3.27 -23.66 9.65
C GLU A 214 2.93 -23.06 8.28
N ALA A 215 3.42 -23.66 7.20
CA ALA A 215 3.06 -23.22 5.84
C ALA A 215 1.57 -23.36 5.58
N SER A 216 0.96 -24.48 5.96
CA SER A 216 -0.49 -24.70 5.82
C SER A 216 -1.30 -23.65 6.58
N ALA A 217 -0.88 -23.30 7.80
CA ALA A 217 -1.54 -22.28 8.61
C ALA A 217 -1.38 -20.87 8.02
N ALA A 218 -0.20 -20.54 7.49
CA ALA A 218 0.05 -19.28 6.80
C ALA A 218 -0.82 -19.15 5.54
N ILE A 219 -0.89 -20.21 4.73
CA ILE A 219 -1.72 -20.27 3.52
C ILE A 219 -3.21 -20.13 3.87
N GLU A 220 -3.71 -20.84 4.89
CA GLU A 220 -5.11 -20.73 5.31
C GLU A 220 -5.45 -19.30 5.75
N LEU A 221 -4.59 -18.68 6.57
CA LEU A 221 -4.81 -17.30 7.00
C LEU A 221 -4.70 -16.29 5.84
N ALA A 222 -3.77 -16.51 4.90
CA ALA A 222 -3.62 -15.66 3.72
C ALA A 222 -4.87 -15.71 2.81
N ARG A 223 -5.44 -16.91 2.61
CA ARG A 223 -6.70 -17.09 1.87
C ARG A 223 -7.88 -16.42 2.57
N ASP A 224 -8.00 -16.62 3.87
CA ASP A 224 -9.08 -16.04 4.68
C ASP A 224 -9.01 -14.51 4.71
N PHE A 225 -7.79 -13.96 4.73
CA PHE A 225 -7.55 -12.52 4.66
C PHE A 225 -7.79 -11.95 3.26
N GLY A 226 -7.60 -12.75 2.20
CA GLY A 226 -7.79 -12.35 0.81
C GLY A 226 -6.51 -11.90 0.10
N ILE A 227 -5.35 -12.43 0.52
CA ILE A 227 -4.08 -12.17 -0.17
C ILE A 227 -4.14 -12.80 -1.57
N PRO A 228 -3.78 -12.07 -2.64
CA PRO A 228 -3.78 -12.58 -4.01
C PRO A 228 -2.86 -13.79 -4.22
N GLU A 229 -3.26 -14.66 -5.13
CA GLU A 229 -2.39 -15.71 -5.67
C GLU A 229 -1.09 -15.10 -6.24
N GLY A 230 0.03 -15.81 -6.10
CA GLY A 230 1.35 -15.36 -6.55
C GLY A 230 2.12 -14.50 -5.55
N VAL A 231 1.51 -14.06 -4.44
CA VAL A 231 2.24 -13.37 -3.38
C VAL A 231 3.12 -14.36 -2.60
N ALA A 232 4.34 -13.96 -2.25
CA ALA A 232 5.25 -14.72 -1.41
C ALA A 232 4.92 -14.54 0.08
N LEU A 233 4.91 -15.65 0.83
CA LEU A 233 4.76 -15.63 2.28
C LEU A 233 6.12 -15.93 2.94
N PHE A 234 6.60 -15.00 3.78
CA PHE A 234 7.92 -15.10 4.40
C PHE A 234 7.85 -15.70 5.80
N ALA A 235 8.42 -16.90 6.00
CA ALA A 235 8.61 -17.46 7.34
C ALA A 235 9.66 -16.65 8.13
N ASN A 236 9.25 -16.05 9.25
CA ASN A 236 10.11 -15.24 10.12
C ASN A 236 10.91 -16.11 11.10
N VAL A 237 12.16 -16.42 10.76
CA VAL A 237 13.07 -17.17 11.63
C VAL A 237 13.90 -16.20 12.47
N GLU A 238 13.47 -16.00 13.72
CA GLU A 238 14.19 -15.15 14.67
C GLU A 238 15.57 -15.73 15.04
N PRO A 239 16.58 -14.88 15.35
CA PRO A 239 17.95 -15.33 15.63
C PRO A 239 18.10 -16.32 16.79
N ILE A 240 17.14 -16.33 17.71
CA ILE A 240 17.16 -17.20 18.90
C ILE A 240 16.43 -18.53 18.68
N TYR A 241 15.74 -18.70 17.55
CA TYR A 241 14.97 -19.90 17.28
C TYR A 241 15.88 -21.03 16.78
N PRO A 242 15.69 -22.26 17.27
CA PRO A 242 16.36 -23.41 16.67
C PRO A 242 15.80 -23.65 15.27
N ILE A 243 16.63 -23.97 14.29
CA ILE A 243 16.21 -24.21 12.90
C ILE A 243 16.93 -25.44 12.35
N ASP A 244 16.25 -26.23 11.55
CA ASP A 244 16.86 -27.32 10.78
C ASP A 244 16.43 -27.30 9.30
N ASP A 245 17.16 -28.06 8.49
CA ASP A 245 16.90 -28.20 7.05
C ASP A 245 15.51 -28.78 6.76
N GLN A 246 15.03 -29.66 7.65
CA GLN A 246 13.74 -30.32 7.49
C GLN A 246 12.57 -29.35 7.61
N PHE A 247 12.64 -28.36 8.52
CA PHE A 247 11.62 -27.31 8.59
C PHE A 247 11.55 -26.51 7.27
N ILE A 248 12.70 -26.11 6.72
CA ILE A 248 12.79 -25.33 5.48
C ILE A 248 12.21 -26.15 4.31
N LEU A 249 12.55 -27.44 4.20
CA LEU A 249 11.96 -28.36 3.21
C LEU A 249 10.44 -28.45 3.35
N GLY A 250 9.94 -28.68 4.57
CA GLY A 250 8.50 -28.81 4.81
C GLY A 250 7.72 -27.53 4.51
N TRP A 251 8.30 -26.37 4.84
CA TRP A 251 7.75 -25.06 4.48
C TRP A 251 7.70 -24.88 2.95
N HIS A 252 8.82 -25.10 2.28
CA HIS A 252 8.94 -24.92 0.84
C HIS A 252 7.99 -25.82 0.05
N GLU A 253 8.03 -27.13 0.32
CA GLU A 253 7.22 -28.12 -0.40
C GLU A 253 5.73 -27.79 -0.29
N THR A 254 5.28 -27.39 0.91
CA THR A 254 3.89 -27.02 1.14
C THR A 254 3.49 -25.73 0.43
N MET A 255 4.39 -24.74 0.36
CA MET A 255 4.15 -23.52 -0.41
C MET A 255 4.06 -23.79 -1.90
N MET A 256 4.93 -24.64 -2.45
CA MET A 256 4.94 -24.99 -3.88
C MET A 256 3.73 -25.81 -4.32
N GLU A 257 3.02 -26.45 -3.37
CA GLU A 257 1.72 -27.09 -3.61
C GLU A 257 0.53 -26.12 -3.52
N SER A 258 0.78 -24.85 -3.21
CA SER A 258 -0.23 -23.80 -3.04
C SER A 258 -0.20 -22.77 -4.19
N GLU A 259 -1.05 -21.76 -4.08
CA GLU A 259 -1.11 -20.58 -4.95
C GLU A 259 -0.10 -19.48 -4.58
N TYR A 260 0.63 -19.62 -3.47
CA TYR A 260 1.58 -18.63 -2.96
C TYR A 260 3.02 -19.04 -3.24
N ASN A 261 3.91 -18.05 -3.24
CA ASN A 261 5.36 -18.27 -3.37
C ASN A 261 6.00 -18.47 -2.00
N SER A 262 7.13 -19.18 -1.99
CA SER A 262 7.88 -19.48 -0.78
C SER A 262 8.86 -18.36 -0.44
N GLY A 263 8.77 -17.78 0.76
CA GLY A 263 9.75 -16.85 1.29
C GLY A 263 10.28 -17.28 2.66
N ILE A 264 11.50 -16.84 3.01
CA ILE A 264 12.10 -17.02 4.33
C ILE A 264 12.88 -15.79 4.75
N TYR A 265 12.71 -15.40 6.01
CA TYR A 265 13.44 -14.30 6.63
C TYR A 265 14.32 -14.77 7.79
N GLY A 266 15.49 -14.16 7.93
CA GLY A 266 16.35 -14.29 9.10
C GLY A 266 17.80 -13.88 8.82
N ILE A 267 18.73 -14.22 9.73
CA ILE A 267 20.15 -13.87 9.57
C ILE A 267 20.85 -14.94 8.70
N PHE A 268 21.12 -14.61 7.44
CA PHE A 268 21.83 -15.49 6.50
C PHE A 268 23.34 -15.21 6.44
N SER A 269 23.99 -14.99 7.58
CA SER A 269 25.46 -14.96 7.62
C SER A 269 26.01 -16.40 7.65
N PRO A 270 27.15 -16.71 6.99
CA PRO A 270 27.71 -18.07 6.95
C PRO A 270 28.01 -18.73 8.30
N SER A 271 28.05 -17.95 9.40
CA SER A 271 28.20 -18.47 10.75
C SER A 271 26.89 -18.89 11.44
N GLU A 272 25.74 -18.58 10.85
CA GLU A 272 24.43 -18.79 11.46
C GLU A 272 23.85 -20.17 11.14
N GLU A 273 23.02 -20.68 12.05
CA GLU A 273 22.34 -21.96 11.90
C GLU A 273 21.37 -21.95 10.71
N LEU A 274 20.66 -20.83 10.49
CA LEU A 274 19.74 -20.65 9.37
C LEU A 274 20.43 -20.79 8.02
N TYR A 275 21.61 -20.17 7.85
CA TYR A 275 22.41 -20.31 6.62
C TYR A 275 22.73 -21.79 6.36
N THR A 276 23.19 -22.50 7.39
CA THR A 276 23.58 -23.91 7.29
C THR A 276 22.38 -24.81 6.98
N ALA A 277 21.25 -24.58 7.66
CA ALA A 277 20.00 -25.30 7.45
C ALA A 277 19.46 -25.09 6.02
N TYR A 278 19.49 -23.85 5.53
CA TYR A 278 19.04 -23.53 4.17
C TYR A 278 19.88 -24.24 3.11
N VAL A 279 21.21 -24.19 3.22
CA VAL A 279 22.08 -24.88 2.26
C VAL A 279 21.84 -26.39 2.28
N ALA A 280 21.70 -26.99 3.47
CA ALA A 280 21.41 -28.42 3.60
C ALA A 280 20.02 -28.81 3.07
N ALA A 281 19.02 -27.93 3.19
CA ALA A 281 17.71 -28.11 2.58
C ALA A 281 17.81 -28.04 1.04
N ALA A 282 18.51 -27.04 0.52
CA ALA A 282 18.69 -26.84 -0.92
C ALA A 282 19.55 -27.92 -1.60
N GLU A 283 20.44 -28.58 -0.85
CA GLU A 283 21.14 -29.79 -1.31
C GLU A 283 20.21 -31.00 -1.48
N GLN A 284 19.09 -31.04 -0.73
CA GLN A 284 18.07 -32.10 -0.82
C GLN A 284 17.03 -31.79 -1.89
N ASP A 285 16.59 -30.54 -1.98
CA ASP A 285 15.70 -30.04 -3.02
C ASP A 285 16.25 -28.75 -3.63
N SER A 286 16.77 -28.84 -4.86
CA SER A 286 17.38 -27.70 -5.54
C SER A 286 16.39 -26.59 -5.90
N SER A 287 15.08 -26.86 -5.91
CA SER A 287 14.04 -25.83 -6.14
C SER A 287 14.13 -24.70 -5.11
N ILE A 288 14.61 -24.98 -3.89
CA ILE A 288 14.83 -23.97 -2.85
C ILE A 288 15.76 -22.85 -3.34
N TYR A 289 16.81 -23.17 -4.11
CA TYR A 289 17.69 -22.14 -4.66
C TYR A 289 17.00 -21.24 -5.70
N ASP A 290 16.09 -21.83 -6.48
CA ASP A 290 15.48 -21.18 -7.64
C ASP A 290 14.14 -20.49 -7.32
N GLU A 291 13.45 -20.90 -6.25
CA GLU A 291 12.03 -20.59 -6.00
C GLU A 291 11.75 -20.06 -4.57
N MET A 292 12.67 -20.24 -3.61
CA MET A 292 12.51 -19.65 -2.27
C MET A 292 13.19 -18.30 -2.15
N TYR A 293 12.40 -17.24 -1.99
CA TYR A 293 12.92 -15.88 -1.76
C TYR A 293 13.53 -15.74 -0.37
N ILE A 294 14.75 -15.21 -0.32
CA ILE A 294 15.49 -14.90 0.90
C ILE A 294 15.32 -13.42 1.24
N TRP A 295 14.86 -13.12 2.44
CA TRP A 295 14.97 -11.78 3.04
C TRP A 295 15.97 -11.85 4.20
N THR A 296 17.18 -11.33 4.00
CA THR A 296 18.26 -11.46 5.00
C THR A 296 18.31 -10.27 5.94
N ALA A 297 18.62 -10.51 7.21
CA ALA A 297 18.97 -9.48 8.20
C ALA A 297 20.49 -9.33 8.41
N SER A 298 21.30 -9.78 7.44
CA SER A 298 22.77 -9.71 7.48
C SER A 298 23.36 -9.02 6.24
N PRO A 299 24.36 -8.12 6.40
CA PRO A 299 24.83 -7.56 7.66
C PRO A 299 23.85 -6.51 8.22
N ASN A 300 23.89 -6.24 9.52
CA ASN A 300 23.17 -5.11 10.10
C ASN A 300 24.09 -3.88 10.15
N GLU A 301 23.80 -2.90 9.30
CA GLU A 301 24.52 -1.64 9.13
C GLU A 301 23.91 -0.49 9.97
N GLY A 302 22.72 -0.72 10.53
CA GLY A 302 21.98 0.21 11.37
C GLY A 302 20.96 1.07 10.60
N ILE A 303 20.04 1.64 11.35
CA ILE A 303 18.95 2.48 10.84
C ILE A 303 19.50 3.74 10.16
N THR A 304 19.00 4.02 8.97
CA THR A 304 19.30 5.23 8.19
C THR A 304 18.06 5.70 7.44
N THR A 305 18.05 6.98 7.03
CA THR A 305 17.13 7.48 6.00
C THR A 305 17.44 6.82 4.66
N GLU A 306 16.47 6.72 3.76
CA GLU A 306 16.63 6.29 2.36
C GLU A 306 17.84 6.96 1.68
N ALA A 307 17.97 8.28 1.79
CA ALA A 307 19.05 9.04 1.16
C ALA A 307 20.46 8.75 1.70
N ASN A 308 20.56 8.11 2.87
CA ASN A 308 21.82 7.74 3.53
C ASN A 308 21.93 6.22 3.71
N ALA A 309 21.07 5.45 3.06
CA ALA A 309 21.06 4.00 3.13
C ALA A 309 22.41 3.42 2.64
N PRO A 310 22.87 2.31 3.25
CA PRO A 310 24.11 1.67 2.82
C PRO A 310 23.99 1.20 1.38
N ALA A 311 25.13 1.04 0.70
CA ALA A 311 25.13 0.39 -0.61
C ALA A 311 24.61 -1.05 -0.47
N TYR A 312 23.79 -1.51 -1.41
CA TYR A 312 23.23 -2.85 -1.42
C TYR A 312 24.34 -3.92 -1.39
N ASN A 313 24.43 -4.66 -0.28
CA ASN A 313 25.43 -5.70 -0.05
C ASN A 313 24.94 -6.76 0.97
N PRO A 314 23.80 -7.44 0.72
CA PRO A 314 23.32 -8.49 1.60
C PRO A 314 24.25 -9.70 1.67
N GLU A 315 24.25 -10.37 2.83
CA GLU A 315 24.83 -11.70 3.01
C GLU A 315 23.75 -12.77 2.91
N PHE A 316 23.97 -13.73 2.00
CA PHE A 316 23.09 -14.88 1.77
C PHE A 316 23.86 -16.03 1.08
N PRO A 317 23.34 -17.28 1.09
CA PRO A 317 23.97 -18.41 0.41
C PRO A 317 24.15 -18.18 -1.10
N GLU A 318 25.33 -18.53 -1.62
CA GLU A 318 25.59 -18.47 -3.07
C GLU A 318 24.57 -19.33 -3.83
N GLY A 319 23.97 -18.75 -4.88
CA GLY A 319 22.92 -19.39 -5.67
C GLY A 319 21.50 -19.25 -5.10
N GLY A 320 21.32 -18.70 -3.90
CA GLY A 320 20.00 -18.38 -3.36
C GLY A 320 19.31 -17.22 -4.07
N LEU A 321 17.98 -17.26 -4.12
CA LEU A 321 17.15 -16.21 -4.66
C LEU A 321 16.97 -15.10 -3.62
N ILE A 322 17.86 -14.11 -3.63
CA ILE A 322 17.74 -12.93 -2.75
C ILE A 322 16.52 -12.09 -3.15
N GLY A 323 15.65 -11.77 -2.20
CA GLY A 323 14.51 -10.86 -2.37
C GLY A 323 14.65 -9.56 -1.58
N GLY A 324 15.38 -9.56 -0.46
CA GLY A 324 15.57 -8.33 0.30
C GLY A 324 16.63 -8.41 1.39
N TRP A 325 16.92 -7.25 1.95
CA TRP A 325 17.91 -7.04 2.99
C TRP A 325 17.42 -6.04 4.03
N GLN A 326 17.15 -6.52 5.24
CA GLN A 326 16.97 -5.69 6.41
C GLN A 326 18.34 -5.27 6.94
N TYR A 327 18.74 -4.04 6.64
CA TYR A 327 20.06 -3.53 7.01
C TYR A 327 20.05 -2.77 8.34
N GLY A 328 18.88 -2.39 8.87
CA GLY A 328 18.76 -1.64 10.12
C GLY A 328 17.52 -2.03 10.90
N ILE A 329 17.64 -2.07 12.23
CA ILE A 329 16.60 -2.53 13.15
C ILE A 329 16.30 -1.46 14.21
N ASP A 330 15.03 -1.38 14.64
CA ASP A 330 14.51 -0.62 15.77
C ASP A 330 14.73 0.91 15.67
N ALA A 331 14.17 1.54 14.65
CA ALA A 331 14.16 3.00 14.57
C ALA A 331 13.32 3.62 15.70
N GLU A 332 13.97 4.23 16.70
CA GLU A 332 13.27 4.86 17.84
C GLU A 332 12.23 5.93 17.42
N THR A 333 12.40 6.55 16.25
CA THR A 333 11.55 7.67 15.81
C THR A 333 10.18 7.23 15.30
N CYS A 334 10.13 6.16 14.49
CA CYS A 334 8.88 5.68 13.88
C CYS A 334 8.61 4.18 14.14
N ASN A 335 9.38 3.49 14.97
CA ASN A 335 9.20 2.06 15.29
C ASN A 335 9.14 1.17 14.03
N ILE A 336 10.14 1.33 13.15
CA ILE A 336 10.31 0.58 11.90
C ILE A 336 11.72 0.00 11.83
N ASP A 337 11.87 -0.97 10.94
CA ASP A 337 13.14 -1.45 10.42
C ASP A 337 13.32 -0.95 8.97
N THR A 338 14.57 -0.88 8.50
CA THR A 338 14.90 -0.30 7.19
C THR A 338 15.52 -1.32 6.25
N ASN A 339 15.04 -1.33 5.01
CA ASN A 339 15.26 -2.41 4.06
C ASN A 339 15.67 -1.91 2.67
N TRP A 340 16.43 -2.77 1.97
CA TRP A 340 16.52 -2.78 0.51
C TRP A 340 15.84 -4.02 -0.04
N PHE A 341 15.07 -3.88 -1.11
CA PHE A 341 14.44 -5.01 -1.81
C PHE A 341 14.97 -5.13 -3.23
N ASP A 342 15.27 -6.36 -3.63
CA ASP A 342 15.72 -6.67 -4.99
C ASP A 342 14.54 -6.60 -5.94
N GLY A 343 14.74 -6.10 -7.16
CA GLY A 343 13.68 -5.97 -8.15
C GLY A 343 12.95 -7.29 -8.45
N ASN A 344 13.62 -8.42 -8.26
CA ASN A 344 13.04 -9.75 -8.50
C ASN A 344 11.90 -10.14 -7.55
N VAL A 345 11.80 -9.50 -6.37
CA VAL A 345 10.79 -9.83 -5.36
C VAL A 345 9.51 -9.05 -5.60
N LEU A 346 9.58 -7.93 -6.31
CA LEU A 346 8.46 -7.00 -6.50
C LEU A 346 7.29 -7.62 -7.27
N ASP A 347 7.55 -8.65 -8.07
CA ASP A 347 6.51 -9.40 -8.79
C ASP A 347 5.75 -10.40 -7.89
N VAL A 348 6.23 -10.64 -6.66
CA VAL A 348 5.65 -11.55 -5.68
C VAL A 348 5.28 -10.85 -4.37
N LEU A 349 5.22 -9.52 -4.35
CA LEU A 349 4.63 -8.74 -3.25
C LEU A 349 3.18 -8.39 -3.58
N TRP A 350 2.40 -7.98 -2.57
CA TRP A 350 0.98 -7.62 -2.74
C TRP A 350 0.77 -6.14 -3.03
#